data_AF-A0A3D2SG82-F1
#
_entry.id   AF-A0A3D2SG82-F1
#
_cell.length_a   1.000
_cell.length_b   1.000
_cell.length_c   1.000
_cell.angle_alpha   90.00
_cell.angle_beta   90.00
_cell.angle_gamma   90.00
#
_symmetry.space_group_name_H-M   'P 1'
#
loop_
_entity.id
_entity.type
_entity.pdbx_description
1 polymer ?
#
loop_
_entity_poly.entity_id
_entity_poly.type
_entity_poly.pdbx_seq_one_letter_code
_entity_poly.pdbx_strand_id
1 'polypeptide(L)' 'YNYEKGAYIEIPMKWHDSGRKLTIGDTKGSYPGMLKNRTFKVVLQDGKQKIVHYNGKKVTVSF' A
#
# COMPACT_ATOMS: atom_id res chain seq x y z
N TYR A 1 -11.74 -22.09 -5.26
CA TYR A 1 -11.53 -21.27 -4.05
C TYR A 1 -12.10 -19.85 -4.23
N ASN A 2 -12.28 -19.06 -3.16
CA ASN A 2 -12.86 -17.71 -3.25
C ASN A 2 -11.98 -16.70 -4.01
N TYR A 3 -10.65 -16.85 -3.98
CA TYR A 3 -9.74 -15.97 -4.72
C TYR A 3 -9.88 -16.13 -6.24
N GLU A 4 -10.14 -17.34 -6.74
CA GLU A 4 -10.43 -17.62 -8.16
C GLU A 4 -11.72 -16.94 -8.63
N LYS A 5 -12.62 -16.63 -7.68
CA LYS A 5 -13.87 -15.91 -7.90
C LYS A 5 -13.72 -14.39 -7.67
N GLY A 6 -12.50 -13.87 -7.58
CA GLY A 6 -12.22 -12.44 -7.45
C GLY A 6 -12.28 -11.88 -6.02
N ALA A 7 -12.41 -12.72 -4.99
CA ALA A 7 -12.41 -12.28 -3.60
C ALA A 7 -10.98 -12.03 -3.07
N TYR A 8 -10.32 -11.02 -3.64
CA TYR A 8 -9.00 -10.55 -3.23
C TYR A 8 -8.89 -9.04 -3.42
N ILE A 9 -7.82 -8.47 -2.88
CA ILE A 9 -7.44 -7.10 -3.19
C ILE A 9 -6.01 -7.00 -3.67
N GLU A 10 -5.76 -5.93 -4.41
CA GLU A 10 -4.42 -5.46 -4.74
C GLU A 10 -4.24 -4.06 -4.16
N ILE A 11 -3.05 -3.80 -3.60
CA ILE A 11 -2.61 -2.48 -3.20
C ILE A 11 -1.33 -2.18 -4.01
N PRO A 12 -1.43 -1.50 -5.16
CA PRO A 12 -0.28 -1.26 -6.02
C PRO A 12 0.75 -0.39 -5.31
N MET A 13 2.02 -0.77 -5.36
CA MET A 13 3.12 0.03 -4.80
C MET A 13 4.10 0.39 -5.91
N LYS A 14 4.52 1.66 -5.97
CA LYS A 14 5.48 2.16 -6.95
C LYS A 14 6.56 2.97 -6.25
N TRP A 15 7.81 2.61 -6.49
CA TRP A 15 8.98 3.38 -6.05
C TRP A 15 9.50 4.23 -7.22
N HIS A 16 9.71 5.51 -6.96
CA HIS A 16 10.36 6.44 -7.87
C HIS A 16 11.73 6.81 -7.28
N ASP A 17 12.77 6.21 -7.85
CA ASP A 17 14.10 6.15 -7.24
C ASP A 17 14.80 7.51 -7.15
N SER A 18 14.86 8.25 -8.27
CA SER A 18 15.53 9.55 -8.31
C SER A 18 14.91 10.60 -7.37
N GLY A 19 13.62 10.45 -7.05
CA GLY A 19 12.90 11.32 -6.13
C GLY A 19 12.77 10.76 -4.71
N ARG A 20 13.25 9.54 -4.47
CA ARG A 20 13.04 8.76 -3.24
C ARG A 20 11.58 8.77 -2.78
N LYS A 21 10.64 8.52 -3.70
CA LYS A 21 9.19 8.55 -3.41
C LYS A 21 8.57 7.17 -3.52
N LEU A 22 7.87 6.76 -2.47
CA LEU A 22 6.98 5.61 -2.50
C LEU A 22 5.55 6.11 -2.71
N THR A 23 4.85 5.55 -3.69
CA THR A 23 3.41 5.70 -3.84
C THR A 23 2.73 4.38 -3.51
N ILE A 24 1.81 4.42 -2.54
CA ILE A 24 0.87 3.35 -2.24
C ILE A 24 -0.43 3.75 -2.94
N GLY A 25 -0.84 2.99 -3.96
CA GLY A 25 -2.00 3.28 -4.81
C GLY A 25 -3.34 2.98 -4.13
N ASP A 26 -4.45 3.28 -4.82
CA ASP A 26 -5.78 2.90 -4.35
C ASP A 26 -5.94 1.37 -4.30
N THR A 27 -6.69 0.88 -3.31
CA THR A 27 -7.04 -0.54 -3.24
C THR A 27 -7.92 -0.92 -4.42
N LYS A 28 -7.57 -2.01 -5.11
CA LYS A 28 -8.38 -2.62 -6.16
C LYS A 28 -8.97 -3.93 -5.67
N GLY A 29 -10.20 -4.25 -6.07
CA GLY A 29 -10.90 -5.45 -5.64
C GLY A 29 -11.54 -5.32 -4.25
N SER A 30 -12.14 -6.42 -3.78
CA SER A 30 -12.79 -6.49 -2.48
C SER A 30 -12.97 -7.95 -2.07
N TYR A 31 -13.09 -8.19 -0.76
CA TYR A 31 -13.52 -9.47 -0.23
C TYR A 31 -14.31 -9.28 1.08
N PRO A 32 -15.20 -10.23 1.45
CA PRO A 32 -15.94 -10.17 2.69
C PRO A 32 -15.02 -10.08 3.92
N GLY A 33 -15.23 -9.09 4.79
CA GLY A 33 -14.42 -8.88 5.99
C GLY A 33 -13.11 -8.10 5.78
N MET A 34 -12.90 -7.48 4.61
CA MET A 34 -11.69 -6.70 4.33
C MET A 34 -11.50 -5.53 5.33
N LEU A 35 -10.29 -5.41 5.87
CA LEU A 35 -9.85 -4.24 6.64
C LEU A 35 -9.79 -3.00 5.74
N LYS A 36 -10.52 -1.95 6.12
CA LYS A 36 -10.53 -0.67 5.41
C LYS A 36 -9.29 0.18 5.69
N ASN A 37 -8.74 0.07 6.90
CA ASN A 37 -7.57 0.83 7.35
C ASN A 37 -6.39 -0.09 7.62
N ARG A 38 -5.19 0.37 7.28
CA ARG A 38 -3.91 -0.32 7.49
C ARG A 38 -2.85 0.72 7.88
N THR A 39 -1.89 0.31 8.69
CA THR A 39 -0.70 1.12 8.99
C THR A 39 0.51 0.42 8.39
N PHE A 40 1.21 1.10 7.49
CA PHE A 40 2.46 0.61 6.93
C PHE A 40 3.63 1.26 7.63
N LYS A 41 4.58 0.46 8.12
CA LYS A 41 5.91 0.91 8.49
C LYS A 41 6.82 0.66 7.30
N VAL A 42 7.25 1.74 6.63
CA VAL A 42 8.15 1.68 5.48
C VAL A 42 9.55 1.92 5.98
N VAL A 43 10.48 1.01 5.66
CA VAL A 43 11.90 1.07 6.06
C VAL A 43 12.74 0.96 4.80
N LEU A 44 13.67 1.90 4.61
CA LEU A 44 14.62 1.88 3.50
C LEU A 44 15.93 1.21 3.92
N GLN A 45 16.73 0.81 2.92
CA GLN A 45 18.02 0.15 3.15
C GLN A 45 19.03 1.01 3.93
N ASP A 46 18.91 2.35 3.85
CA ASP A 46 19.72 3.29 4.62
C ASP A 46 19.18 3.54 6.04
N GLY A 47 18.19 2.76 6.48
CA GLY A 47 17.63 2.82 7.83
C GLY A 47 16.56 3.89 8.03
N LYS A 48 16.31 4.77 7.05
CA LYS A 48 15.20 5.73 7.14
C LYS A 48 13.86 5.01 7.23
N GLN A 49 12.98 5.50 8.08
CA GLN A 49 11.65 4.91 8.30
C GLN A 49 10.54 5.94 8.31
N LYS A 50 9.36 5.57 7.83
CA LYS A 50 8.12 6.35 7.94
C LYS A 50 6.92 5.46 8.24
N ILE A 51 6.02 5.98 9.07
CA ILE A 51 4.70 5.38 9.32
C ILE A 51 3.69 6.01 8.37
N VAL A 52 2.89 5.18 7.72
CA VAL A 52 1.85 5.60 6.77
C VAL A 52 0.52 5.02 7.20
N HIS A 53 -0.39 5.89 7.62
CA HIS A 53 -1.79 5.52 7.86
C HIS A 53 -2.50 5.51 6.51
N TYR A 54 -3.00 4.33 6.12
CA TYR A 54 -3.59 4.09 4.81
C TYR A 54 -5.02 3.59 4.96
N ASN A 55 -5.95 4.23 4.26
CA ASN A 55 -7.39 3.96 4.35
C ASN A 55 -7.97 3.35 3.06
N GLY A 56 -7.11 2.80 2.19
CA GLY A 56 -7.52 2.31 0.87
C GLY A 56 -7.40 3.32 -0.26
N LYS A 57 -7.01 4.57 0.04
CA LYS A 57 -6.78 5.63 -0.96
C LYS A 57 -5.31 5.92 -1.18
N LYS A 58 -4.98 6.29 -2.41
CA LYS A 58 -3.63 6.61 -2.85
C LYS A 58 -2.95 7.62 -1.92
N VAL A 59 -1.72 7.30 -1.51
CA VAL A 59 -0.84 8.17 -0.73
C VAL A 59 0.58 8.10 -1.27
N THR A 60 1.27 9.24 -1.31
CA THR A 60 2.67 9.34 -1.71
C THR A 60 3.51 9.84 -0.53
N VAL A 61 4.64 9.19 -0.30
CA VAL A 61 5.55 9.47 0.80
C VAL A 61 6.96 9.63 0.24
N SER A 62 7.62 10.75 0.59
CA SER A 62 9.00 11.04 0.18
C SER A 62 9.99 10.74 1.31
N PHE A 63 11.21 10.32 0.99
CA PHE A 63 12.28 9.94 1.94
C PHE A 63 13.57 10.74 1.76
#